data_AF-A0A497YZV1-F1
#
_entry.id   AF-A0A497YZV1-F1
#
_cell.length_a   1.000
_cell.length_b   1.000
_cell.length_c   1.000
_cell.angle_alpha   90.00
_cell.angle_beta   90.00
_cell.angle_gamma   90.00
#
_symmetry.space_group_name_H-M   'P 1'
#
loop_
_entity.id
_entity.type
_entity.pdbx_description
1 polymer ?
#
loop_
_entity_poly.entity_id
_entity_poly.type
_entity_poly.pdbx_seq_one_letter_code
_entity_poly.pdbx_strand_id
1 'polypeptide(L)'
;MRPSKSPKELRQLKRQIVQYRRDIGNQLFKERGGYVMGGCLRGFRLLEESSWGQADLFTKLLGIYEQQNQPIFVESTKPILVDLGAADGYWGVGLVQAGHFERSLCFEQRRKARQIIRKTLHVNGVRNRVEIAATATDTSIRELVSTRYQPQDLFFLIDIEGGEFELLTFEFLSEFKSSEFLIELHSSGVWLGNEKEERLVRDAQVLFDVELVDDTKRDLLQLRNELHMPDDLTWVLASEGRRYPMRWLHLKPKKKPKNAALPKKRSEQKKDQKFGTLWMGGEPGKLERSCLNSMKDFGYNPIVFSYEPIRNLPEGVEYFDAREIYEPGRVIRHVRHKSPAIHADIFRYHLVSKTGMIWLDTDMYMVASAERLMASAESRAGFCVGCVLPDLPRHQTYHSLVNNAVFGLPAHSKSLALLGEVFEEDRLASEAWKDSPALLGLNAVVEAQREKPFGRLRWGSTGPRALTTALNMSGERKYAHDSTAFYYISSREIPALFQAGTRLSDLVTPTTFGFHLWGRDFRSALAELDPNVQQCAARDILESAV
;
A
#
# COMPACT_ATOMS: atom_id res chain seq x y z
N MET A 1 -18.03 -20.05 27.38
CA MET A 1 -19.20 -19.13 27.45
C MET A 1 -18.80 -17.90 28.24
N ARG A 2 -18.94 -16.70 27.66
CA ARG A 2 -19.01 -15.43 28.39
C ARG A 2 -20.32 -14.77 27.99
N PRO A 3 -21.08 -14.15 28.90
CA PRO A 3 -22.27 -13.41 28.51
C PRO A 3 -21.81 -12.21 27.67
N SER A 4 -22.19 -12.18 26.39
CA SER A 4 -22.03 -10.96 25.62
C SER A 4 -22.95 -9.92 26.26
N LYS A 5 -22.37 -8.84 26.80
CA LYS A 5 -23.16 -7.67 27.21
C LYS A 5 -24.04 -7.29 26.02
N SER A 6 -25.31 -7.03 26.27
CA SER A 6 -26.22 -6.58 25.23
C SER A 6 -25.67 -5.30 24.59
N PRO A 7 -25.88 -5.05 23.29
CA PRO A 7 -25.47 -3.80 22.63
C PRO A 7 -25.97 -2.53 23.35
N LYS A 8 -27.04 -2.64 24.15
CA LYS A 8 -27.58 -1.56 24.99
C LYS A 8 -26.67 -1.24 26.17
N GLU A 9 -26.20 -2.25 26.90
CA GLU A 9 -25.30 -2.07 28.05
C GLU A 9 -23.94 -1.50 27.63
N LEU A 10 -23.41 -1.94 26.48
CA LEU A 10 -22.16 -1.38 25.93
C LEU A 10 -22.31 0.09 25.56
N ARG A 11 -23.44 0.48 24.96
CA ARG A 11 -23.74 1.89 24.65
C ARG A 11 -23.88 2.74 25.92
N GLN A 12 -24.52 2.20 26.96
CA GLN A 12 -24.65 2.89 28.25
C GLN A 12 -23.29 3.12 28.91
N LEU A 13 -22.43 2.09 28.95
CA LEU A 13 -21.09 2.20 29.50
C LEU A 13 -20.25 3.23 28.74
N LYS A 14 -20.28 3.24 27.41
CA LYS A 14 -19.58 4.25 26.60
C LYS A 14 -20.03 5.68 26.93
N ARG A 15 -21.33 5.90 27.14
CA ARG A 15 -21.85 7.21 27.55
C ARG A 15 -21.34 7.62 28.93
N GLN A 16 -21.30 6.70 29.88
CA GLN A 16 -20.78 6.96 31.22
C GLN A 16 -19.29 7.32 31.20
N ILE A 17 -18.49 6.61 30.38
CA ILE A 17 -17.06 6.93 30.19
C ILE A 17 -16.87 8.33 29.60
N VAL A 18 -17.62 8.66 28.53
CA VAL A 18 -17.54 9.98 27.91
C VAL A 18 -17.93 11.09 28.88
N GLN A 19 -18.99 10.88 29.66
CA GLN A 19 -19.44 11.83 30.67
C GLN A 19 -18.38 12.02 31.77
N TYR A 20 -17.81 10.93 32.29
CA TYR A 20 -16.74 10.97 33.27
C TYR A 20 -15.52 11.75 32.76
N ARG A 21 -15.05 11.46 31.54
CA ARG A 21 -13.94 12.18 30.91
C ARG A 21 -14.21 13.68 30.79
N ARG A 22 -15.44 14.05 30.41
CA ARG A 22 -15.87 15.46 30.33
C ARG A 22 -15.84 16.14 31.69
N ASP A 23 -16.38 15.49 32.72
CA ASP A 23 -16.49 16.08 34.06
C ASP A 23 -15.11 16.31 34.66
N ILE A 24 -14.20 15.34 34.56
CA ILE A 24 -12.81 15.47 35.01
C ILE A 24 -12.05 16.51 34.17
N GLY A 25 -12.24 16.53 32.85
CA GLY A 25 -11.66 17.56 31.98
C GLY A 25 -12.10 18.98 32.36
N ASN A 26 -13.37 19.18 32.67
CA ASN A 26 -13.91 20.47 33.12
C ASN A 26 -13.40 20.88 34.49
N GLN A 27 -13.26 19.91 35.41
CA GLN A 27 -12.65 20.15 36.71
C GLN A 27 -11.20 20.61 36.55
N LEU A 28 -10.40 19.86 35.77
CA LEU A 28 -9.00 20.20 35.52
C LEU A 28 -8.86 21.55 34.83
N PHE A 29 -9.75 21.88 33.88
CA PHE A 29 -9.78 23.19 33.23
C PHE A 29 -9.93 24.33 34.24
N LYS A 30 -10.86 24.19 35.19
CA LYS A 30 -11.08 25.20 36.25
C LYS A 30 -9.88 25.31 37.18
N GLU A 31 -9.33 24.18 37.62
CA GLU A 31 -8.17 24.13 38.53
C GLU A 31 -6.90 24.71 37.90
N ARG A 32 -6.70 24.49 36.60
CA ARG A 32 -5.50 24.91 35.86
C ARG A 32 -5.69 26.17 35.02
N GLY A 33 -6.86 26.81 35.08
CA GLY A 33 -7.17 28.04 34.33
C GLY A 33 -7.18 27.87 32.81
N GLY A 34 -7.34 26.64 32.32
CA GLY A 34 -7.33 26.28 30.91
C GLY A 34 -5.94 26.18 30.26
N TYR A 35 -4.85 26.23 31.03
CA TYR A 35 -3.50 26.10 30.48
C TYR A 35 -3.11 24.64 30.24
N VAL A 36 -2.52 24.38 29.08
CA VAL A 36 -1.90 23.09 28.73
C VAL A 36 -0.63 22.90 29.58
N MET A 37 -0.54 21.76 30.25
CA MET A 37 0.43 21.45 31.29
C MET A 37 1.71 20.81 30.74
N GLY A 38 1.60 20.04 29.65
CA GLY A 38 2.68 19.24 29.08
C GLY A 38 2.73 19.27 27.55
N GLY A 39 3.57 18.42 26.98
CA GLY A 39 3.73 18.28 25.53
C GLY A 39 4.30 19.52 24.83
N CYS A 40 4.28 19.50 23.49
CA CYS A 40 4.80 20.58 22.66
C CYS A 40 4.01 21.90 22.77
N LEU A 41 2.79 21.87 23.33
CA LEU A 41 1.92 23.04 23.51
C LEU A 41 1.86 23.54 24.96
N ARG A 42 2.81 23.14 25.81
CA ARG A 42 2.84 23.59 27.22
C ARG A 42 2.76 25.12 27.31
N GLY A 43 1.82 25.62 28.11
CA GLY A 43 1.56 27.05 28.30
C GLY A 43 0.52 27.64 27.34
N PHE A 44 0.07 26.89 26.33
CA PHE A 44 -1.07 27.28 25.50
C PHE A 44 -2.35 27.31 26.32
N ARG A 45 -3.20 28.32 26.12
CA ARG A 45 -4.46 28.46 26.87
C ARG A 45 -5.66 28.09 26.01
N LEU A 46 -6.38 27.07 26.46
CA LEU A 46 -7.64 26.62 25.90
C LEU A 46 -8.79 27.54 26.33
N LEU A 47 -9.85 27.56 25.52
CA LEU A 47 -11.11 28.20 25.86
C LEU A 47 -12.08 27.18 26.45
N GLU A 48 -13.00 27.65 27.30
CA GLU A 48 -14.12 26.84 27.80
C GLU A 48 -15.09 26.48 26.65
N GLU A 49 -15.24 27.38 25.69
CA GLU A 49 -15.96 27.14 24.44
C GLU A 49 -15.11 26.25 23.51
N SER A 50 -15.66 25.09 23.12
CA SER A 50 -15.02 24.19 22.16
C SER A 50 -15.95 23.88 20.97
N SER A 51 -15.38 23.79 19.77
CA SER A 51 -16.08 23.44 18.53
C SER A 51 -16.15 21.93 18.28
N TRP A 52 -15.26 21.14 18.92
CA TRP A 52 -15.09 19.70 18.70
C TRP A 52 -14.48 18.99 19.93
N GLY A 53 -14.83 17.72 20.15
CA GLY A 53 -14.10 16.86 21.09
C GLY A 53 -14.16 17.30 22.56
N GLN A 54 -15.33 17.67 23.11
CA GLN A 54 -15.43 18.05 24.54
C GLN A 54 -14.93 16.97 25.52
N ALA A 55 -14.89 15.70 25.10
CA ALA A 55 -14.34 14.60 25.90
C ALA A 55 -12.80 14.57 25.89
N ASP A 56 -12.16 15.26 24.95
CA ASP A 56 -10.71 15.30 24.73
C ASP A 56 -10.04 16.48 25.44
N LEU A 57 -10.84 17.32 26.14
CA LEU A 57 -10.36 18.44 26.93
C LEU A 57 -9.28 18.01 27.94
N PHE A 58 -9.46 16.86 28.59
CA PHE A 58 -8.49 16.33 29.54
C PHE A 58 -7.15 16.03 28.87
N THR A 59 -7.14 15.29 27.75
CA THR A 59 -5.92 14.96 27.00
C THR A 59 -5.24 16.20 26.41
N LYS A 60 -6.03 17.20 25.98
CA LYS A 60 -5.51 18.50 25.51
C LYS A 60 -4.83 19.27 26.65
N LEU A 61 -5.48 19.39 27.81
CA LEU A 61 -4.92 20.07 28.99
C LEU A 61 -3.63 19.42 29.48
N LEU A 62 -3.50 18.11 29.39
CA LEU A 62 -2.28 17.41 29.78
C LEU A 62 -1.17 17.49 28.73
N GLY A 63 -1.51 17.91 27.50
CA GLY A 63 -0.57 17.93 26.39
C GLY A 63 -0.22 16.54 25.87
N ILE A 64 -1.15 15.58 25.99
CA ILE A 64 -1.01 14.22 25.42
C ILE A 64 -2.05 13.94 24.32
N TYR A 65 -2.85 14.93 23.93
CA TYR A 65 -3.71 14.85 22.77
C TYR A 65 -2.87 14.60 21.51
N GLU A 66 -3.20 13.53 20.79
CA GLU A 66 -2.49 13.08 19.58
C GLU A 66 -0.98 13.05 19.77
N GLN A 67 -0.53 12.52 20.92
CA GLN A 67 0.86 12.55 21.36
C GLN A 67 1.85 12.05 20.29
N GLN A 68 1.44 11.09 19.45
CA GLN A 68 2.26 10.54 18.37
C GLN A 68 2.68 11.58 17.32
N ASN A 69 1.90 12.65 17.15
CA ASN A 69 2.16 13.71 16.18
C ASN A 69 3.12 14.78 16.70
N GLN A 70 3.29 14.90 18.02
CA GLN A 70 4.04 16.01 18.62
C GLN A 70 5.51 16.07 18.22
N PRO A 71 6.27 14.95 18.16
CA PRO A 71 7.66 14.99 17.69
C PRO A 71 7.79 15.56 16.28
N ILE A 72 6.82 15.29 15.40
CA ILE A 72 6.83 15.76 14.01
C ILE A 72 6.77 17.29 13.95
N PHE A 73 5.92 17.91 14.76
CA PHE A 73 5.84 19.37 14.83
C PHE A 73 7.12 20.00 15.39
N VAL A 74 7.73 19.36 16.39
CA VAL A 74 8.94 19.86 17.08
C VAL A 74 10.18 19.73 16.18
N GLU A 75 10.26 18.67 15.37
CA GLU A 75 11.39 18.41 14.48
C GLU A 75 11.31 19.16 13.15
N SER A 76 10.11 19.57 12.74
CA SER A 76 9.90 20.34 11.51
C SER A 76 10.68 21.66 11.53
N THR A 77 11.33 21.98 10.43
CA THR A 77 12.03 23.26 10.23
C THR A 77 11.22 24.24 9.38
N LYS A 78 9.96 23.92 9.08
CA LYS A 78 9.11 24.73 8.21
C LYS A 78 8.55 25.93 9.00
N PRO A 79 8.72 27.18 8.54
CA PRO A 79 8.26 28.35 9.30
C PRO A 79 6.74 28.58 9.23
N ILE A 80 6.06 28.08 8.18
CA ILE A 80 4.65 28.38 7.91
C ILE A 80 3.79 27.11 8.03
N LEU A 81 2.82 27.13 8.94
CA LEU A 81 1.83 26.08 9.10
C LEU A 81 0.55 26.38 8.29
N VAL A 82 0.13 25.45 7.45
CA VAL A 82 -1.17 25.46 6.78
C VAL A 82 -2.05 24.40 7.43
N ASP A 83 -2.99 24.83 8.28
CA ASP A 83 -3.83 23.95 9.10
C ASP A 83 -5.22 23.84 8.46
N LEU A 84 -5.49 22.69 7.83
CA LEU A 84 -6.77 22.37 7.19
C LEU A 84 -7.62 21.56 8.17
N GLY A 85 -8.73 22.16 8.61
CA GLY A 85 -9.56 21.58 9.67
C GLY A 85 -9.21 22.09 11.07
N ALA A 86 -8.90 23.39 11.17
CA ALA A 86 -8.33 23.99 12.38
C ALA A 86 -9.22 23.91 13.63
N ALA A 87 -10.51 23.55 13.51
CA ALA A 87 -11.44 23.33 14.61
C ALA A 87 -11.47 24.49 15.64
N ASP A 88 -10.93 24.31 16.84
CA ASP A 88 -10.86 25.32 17.90
C ASP A 88 -9.53 26.10 17.93
N GLY A 89 -8.61 25.73 17.04
CA GLY A 89 -7.28 26.31 16.89
C GLY A 89 -6.21 25.61 17.74
N TYR A 90 -6.49 24.42 18.31
CA TYR A 90 -5.54 23.72 19.17
C TYR A 90 -4.15 23.57 18.53
N TRP A 91 -4.07 23.03 17.31
CA TRP A 91 -2.81 22.91 16.58
C TRP A 91 -2.42 24.21 15.88
N GLY A 92 -3.25 24.73 14.98
CA GLY A 92 -2.93 25.92 14.17
C GLY A 92 -2.55 27.16 14.97
N VAL A 93 -3.18 27.40 16.12
CA VAL A 93 -2.85 28.53 17.00
C VAL A 93 -1.81 28.12 18.04
N GLY A 94 -1.97 26.94 18.64
CA GLY A 94 -1.08 26.47 19.70
C GLY A 94 0.36 26.32 19.26
N LEU A 95 0.60 25.75 18.08
CA LEU A 95 1.96 25.56 17.56
C LEU A 95 2.68 26.89 17.26
N VAL A 96 1.94 27.93 16.87
CA VAL A 96 2.46 29.29 16.70
C VAL A 96 2.73 29.97 18.04
N GLN A 97 1.84 29.78 19.03
CA GLN A 97 2.04 30.32 20.38
C GLN A 97 3.23 29.68 21.08
N ALA A 98 3.41 28.36 20.95
CA ALA A 98 4.52 27.61 21.51
C ALA A 98 5.86 27.86 20.80
N GLY A 99 5.84 28.52 19.63
CA GLY A 99 7.04 28.93 18.90
C GLY A 99 7.60 27.88 17.92
N HIS A 100 6.85 26.80 17.63
CA HIS A 100 7.26 25.80 16.64
C HIS A 100 7.10 26.30 15.20
N PHE A 101 6.14 27.21 14.98
CA PHE A 101 5.94 27.88 13.69
C PHE A 101 5.90 29.39 13.85
N GLU A 102 6.43 30.10 12.87
CA GLU A 102 6.42 31.57 12.87
C GLU A 102 5.00 32.10 12.63
N ARG A 103 4.29 31.49 11.67
CA ARG A 103 2.93 31.86 11.26
C ARG A 103 2.09 30.63 10.94
N SER A 104 0.77 30.80 10.98
CA SER A 104 -0.16 29.79 10.46
C SER A 104 -1.34 30.38 9.69
N LEU A 105 -1.87 29.57 8.77
CA LEU A 105 -3.12 29.81 8.07
C LEU A 105 -4.11 28.69 8.42
N CYS A 106 -5.12 29.02 9.22
CA CYS A 106 -6.12 28.09 9.71
C CYS A 106 -7.38 28.11 8.83
N PHE A 107 -7.62 27.04 8.08
CA PHE A 107 -8.86 26.83 7.32
C PHE A 107 -9.89 26.10 8.16
N GLU A 108 -11.09 26.67 8.26
CA GLU A 108 -12.20 26.09 9.02
C GLU A 108 -13.55 26.47 8.40
N GLN A 109 -14.32 25.48 7.96
CA GLN A 109 -15.58 25.69 7.22
C GLN A 109 -16.72 26.24 8.11
N ARG A 110 -16.75 25.89 9.40
CA ARG A 110 -17.83 26.27 10.31
C ARG A 110 -17.61 27.66 10.88
N ARG A 111 -18.57 28.56 10.66
CA ARG A 111 -18.51 29.95 11.14
C ARG A 111 -18.29 30.06 12.66
N LYS A 112 -18.95 29.20 13.45
CA LYS A 112 -18.80 29.17 14.91
C LYS A 112 -17.38 28.79 15.35
N ALA A 113 -16.78 27.80 14.70
CA ALA A 113 -15.42 27.37 14.96
C ALA A 113 -14.41 28.50 14.64
N ARG A 114 -14.58 29.19 13.50
CA ARG A 114 -13.79 30.40 13.20
C ARG A 114 -13.94 31.53 14.23
N GLN A 115 -15.08 31.66 14.90
CA GLN A 115 -15.25 32.64 15.97
C GLN A 115 -14.49 32.23 17.24
N ILE A 116 -14.47 30.94 17.55
CA ILE A 116 -13.67 30.37 18.64
C ILE A 116 -12.18 30.60 18.35
N ILE A 117 -11.69 30.26 17.16
CA ILE A 117 -10.28 30.52 16.77
C ILE A 117 -9.91 31.99 17.00
N ARG A 118 -10.74 32.96 16.59
CA ARG A 118 -10.48 34.40 16.84
C ARG A 118 -10.31 34.74 18.33
N LYS A 119 -11.11 34.13 19.20
CA LYS A 119 -10.96 34.27 20.65
C LYS A 119 -9.66 33.60 21.13
N THR A 120 -9.35 32.42 20.61
CA THR A 120 -8.11 31.67 20.91
C THR A 120 -6.88 32.50 20.55
N LEU A 121 -6.86 33.17 19.38
CA LEU A 121 -5.79 34.09 18.97
C LEU A 121 -5.57 35.22 19.97
N HIS A 122 -6.66 35.77 20.50
CA HIS A 122 -6.60 36.88 21.45
C HIS A 122 -5.98 36.46 22.77
N VAL A 123 -6.50 35.38 23.35
CA VAL A 123 -6.11 34.88 24.67
C VAL A 123 -4.65 34.41 24.66
N ASN A 124 -4.16 33.94 23.52
CA ASN A 124 -2.80 33.43 23.34
C ASN A 124 -1.82 34.45 22.72
N GLY A 125 -2.25 35.68 22.45
CA GLY A 125 -1.35 36.76 22.01
C GLY A 125 -0.75 36.60 20.60
N VAL A 126 -1.38 35.82 19.70
CA VAL A 126 -0.85 35.48 18.37
C VAL A 126 -1.66 36.04 17.19
N ARG A 127 -2.53 37.03 17.44
CA ARG A 127 -3.41 37.65 16.43
C ARG A 127 -2.70 38.09 15.14
N ASN A 128 -1.45 38.55 15.24
CA ASN A 128 -0.68 39.05 14.08
C ASN A 128 0.10 37.95 13.34
N ARG A 129 0.08 36.72 13.85
CA ARG A 129 0.85 35.58 13.30
C ARG A 129 -0.05 34.47 12.75
N VAL A 130 -1.35 34.50 13.03
CA VAL A 130 -2.30 33.48 12.58
C VAL A 130 -3.42 34.12 11.77
N GLU A 131 -3.60 33.68 10.54
CA GLU A 131 -4.71 34.06 9.66
C GLU A 131 -5.79 32.98 9.66
N ILE A 132 -7.06 33.37 9.52
CA ILE A 132 -8.19 32.45 9.52
C ILE A 132 -8.86 32.51 8.15
N ALA A 133 -8.85 31.39 7.43
CA ALA A 133 -9.54 31.20 6.17
C ALA A 133 -10.87 30.45 6.36
N ALA A 134 -11.71 30.49 5.32
CA ALA A 134 -12.94 29.71 5.27
C ALA A 134 -12.63 28.24 4.89
N THR A 135 -13.51 27.60 4.13
CA THR A 135 -13.34 26.21 3.70
C THR A 135 -12.06 26.03 2.86
N ALA A 136 -11.31 24.97 3.17
CA ALA A 136 -10.19 24.51 2.37
C ALA A 136 -10.70 23.86 1.08
N THR A 137 -10.48 24.51 -0.05
CA THR A 137 -10.68 23.95 -1.39
C THR A 137 -9.39 24.11 -2.16
N ASP A 138 -9.19 23.32 -3.22
CA ASP A 138 -8.01 23.48 -4.09
C ASP A 138 -7.84 24.95 -4.55
N THR A 139 -8.93 25.61 -4.94
CA THR A 139 -8.92 27.03 -5.32
C THR A 139 -8.54 27.95 -4.17
N SER A 140 -9.15 27.81 -2.98
CA SER A 140 -8.87 28.72 -1.86
C SER A 140 -7.46 28.54 -1.30
N ILE A 141 -6.93 27.32 -1.34
CA ILE A 141 -5.55 27.02 -0.97
C ILE A 141 -4.60 27.66 -1.98
N ARG A 142 -4.80 27.49 -3.28
CA ARG A 142 -3.95 28.13 -4.30
C ARG A 142 -3.95 29.65 -4.18
N GLU A 143 -5.12 30.25 -3.96
CA GLU A 143 -5.26 31.71 -3.82
C GLU A 143 -4.54 32.25 -2.58
N LEU A 144 -4.66 31.58 -1.43
CA LEU A 144 -4.14 32.09 -0.16
C LEU A 144 -2.73 31.59 0.19
N VAL A 145 -2.31 30.46 -0.41
CA VAL A 145 -1.03 29.80 -0.13
C VAL A 145 -0.07 29.97 -1.30
N SER A 146 -0.40 29.47 -2.49
CA SER A 146 0.52 29.47 -3.64
C SER A 146 0.90 30.89 -4.10
N THR A 147 0.06 31.89 -3.86
CA THR A 147 0.36 33.30 -4.19
C THR A 147 1.26 34.00 -3.17
N ARG A 148 1.36 33.47 -1.94
CA ARG A 148 1.99 34.16 -0.80
C ARG A 148 3.24 33.47 -0.28
N TYR A 149 3.35 32.15 -0.44
CA TYR A 149 4.40 31.34 0.17
C TYR A 149 5.01 30.38 -0.84
N GLN A 150 6.27 30.01 -0.57
CA GLN A 150 6.96 29.00 -1.37
C GLN A 150 6.79 27.61 -0.75
N PRO A 151 6.61 26.54 -1.54
CA PRO A 151 6.40 25.19 -1.01
C PRO A 151 7.44 24.73 0.02
N GLN A 152 8.72 25.08 -0.15
CA GLN A 152 9.76 24.68 0.81
C GLN A 152 9.58 25.22 2.22
N ASP A 153 8.77 26.25 2.43
CA ASP A 153 8.54 26.89 3.72
C ASP A 153 7.27 26.39 4.42
N LEU A 154 6.52 25.49 3.77
CA LEU A 154 5.19 25.06 4.20
C LEU A 154 5.23 23.72 4.92
N PHE A 155 4.46 23.65 6.00
CA PHE A 155 4.00 22.42 6.62
C PHE A 155 2.47 22.39 6.55
N PHE A 156 1.89 21.36 5.96
CA PHE A 156 0.46 21.14 5.90
C PHE A 156 0.03 20.19 7.01
N LEU A 157 -0.87 20.63 7.88
CA LEU A 157 -1.63 19.76 8.78
C LEU A 157 -3.02 19.57 8.19
N ILE A 158 -3.47 18.34 8.01
CA ILE A 158 -4.72 18.03 7.31
C ILE A 158 -5.55 17.05 8.12
N ASP A 159 -6.64 17.55 8.69
CA ASP A 159 -7.70 16.78 9.36
C ASP A 159 -9.06 17.36 8.92
N ILE A 160 -9.58 16.86 7.79
CA ILE A 160 -10.80 17.38 7.17
C ILE A 160 -11.89 16.31 6.98
N GLU A 161 -11.88 15.29 7.85
CA GLU A 161 -12.97 14.32 8.02
C GLU A 161 -13.37 13.59 6.70
N GLY A 162 -12.38 13.20 5.90
CA GLY A 162 -12.55 12.44 4.66
C GLY A 162 -12.34 13.26 3.39
N GLY A 163 -12.34 14.60 3.48
CA GLY A 163 -12.08 15.48 2.33
C GLY A 163 -10.63 15.44 1.82
N GLU A 164 -9.71 14.84 2.58
CA GLU A 164 -8.30 14.73 2.21
C GLU A 164 -8.11 13.94 0.92
N PHE A 165 -9.00 12.97 0.66
CA PHE A 165 -8.91 12.14 -0.54
C PHE A 165 -9.36 12.85 -1.81
N GLU A 166 -10.21 13.87 -1.72
CA GLU A 166 -10.57 14.67 -2.89
C GLU A 166 -9.55 15.80 -3.12
N LEU A 167 -9.00 16.36 -2.04
CA LEU A 167 -8.07 17.48 -2.11
C LEU A 167 -6.66 17.05 -2.56
N LEU A 168 -6.15 15.95 -2.00
CA LEU A 168 -4.76 15.52 -2.20
C LEU A 168 -4.62 14.66 -3.46
N THR A 169 -4.82 15.27 -4.62
CA THR A 169 -4.52 14.66 -5.92
C THR A 169 -3.02 14.65 -6.19
N PHE A 170 -2.59 13.86 -7.17
CA PHE A 170 -1.19 13.83 -7.60
C PHE A 170 -0.69 15.21 -8.06
N GLU A 171 -1.54 16.00 -8.71
CA GLU A 171 -1.23 17.36 -9.15
C GLU A 171 -1.02 18.30 -7.97
N PHE A 172 -1.91 18.27 -6.97
CA PHE A 172 -1.79 19.06 -5.76
C PHE A 172 -0.49 18.72 -5.01
N LEU A 173 -0.24 17.42 -4.80
CA LEU A 173 0.98 16.93 -4.16
C LEU A 173 2.24 17.32 -4.95
N SER A 174 2.17 17.32 -6.28
CA SER A 174 3.30 17.69 -7.16
C SER A 174 3.67 19.16 -7.07
N GLU A 175 2.68 20.05 -6.98
CA GLU A 175 2.89 21.48 -6.78
C GLU A 175 3.58 21.76 -5.45
N PHE A 176 3.12 21.10 -4.39
CA PHE A 176 3.62 21.28 -3.03
C PHE A 176 4.70 20.25 -2.64
N LYS A 177 5.40 19.65 -3.60
CA LYS A 177 6.37 18.56 -3.36
C LYS A 177 7.57 18.89 -2.47
N SER A 178 7.83 20.19 -2.22
CA SER A 178 8.90 20.64 -1.31
C SER A 178 8.40 20.98 0.10
N SER A 179 7.09 20.95 0.30
CA SER A 179 6.42 21.10 1.59
C SER A 179 6.52 19.82 2.41
N GLU A 180 6.18 19.92 3.69
CA GLU A 180 5.97 18.78 4.58
C GLU A 180 4.47 18.62 4.86
N PHE A 181 3.98 17.39 5.04
CA PHE A 181 2.56 17.14 5.30
C PHE A 181 2.38 16.18 6.46
N LEU A 182 1.41 16.44 7.31
CA LEU A 182 0.89 15.51 8.30
C LEU A 182 -0.63 15.40 8.11
N ILE A 183 -1.09 14.22 7.68
CA ILE A 183 -2.46 14.00 7.20
C ILE A 183 -3.13 12.94 8.07
N GLU A 184 -4.26 13.25 8.69
CA GLU A 184 -5.09 12.24 9.36
C GLU A 184 -5.91 11.48 8.33
N LEU A 185 -5.82 10.15 8.35
CA LEU A 185 -6.48 9.27 7.39
C LEU A 185 -7.87 8.88 7.90
N HIS A 186 -8.92 9.42 7.29
CA HIS A 186 -10.32 9.10 7.60
C HIS A 186 -10.85 7.96 6.72
N SER A 187 -10.19 6.79 6.76
CA SER A 187 -10.75 5.59 6.14
C SER A 187 -11.96 5.09 6.94
N SER A 188 -12.94 4.52 6.24
CA SER A 188 -14.30 4.21 6.72
C SER A 188 -14.41 3.07 7.76
N GLY A 189 -13.40 2.91 8.63
CA GLY A 189 -13.42 1.99 9.77
C GLY A 189 -13.00 0.56 9.45
N VAL A 190 -12.34 0.34 8.32
CA VAL A 190 -11.72 -0.94 7.99
C VAL A 190 -10.23 -0.81 8.31
N TRP A 191 -9.70 -1.74 9.11
CA TRP A 191 -8.26 -1.85 9.41
C TRP A 191 -7.37 -2.13 8.18
N LEU A 192 -7.99 -2.24 7.00
CA LEU A 192 -7.39 -2.48 5.69
C LEU A 192 -7.83 -1.32 4.80
N GLY A 193 -6.87 -0.66 4.14
CA GLY A 193 -7.03 0.60 3.43
C GLY A 193 -8.30 0.71 2.58
N ASN A 194 -8.87 1.91 2.58
CA ASN A 194 -9.86 2.32 1.60
C ASN A 194 -9.11 2.59 0.27
N GLU A 195 -9.67 2.26 -0.91
CA GLU A 195 -9.02 2.51 -2.23
C GLU A 195 -8.52 3.95 -2.37
N LYS A 196 -9.26 4.91 -1.79
CA LYS A 196 -8.89 6.32 -1.73
C LYS A 196 -7.60 6.58 -0.93
N GLU A 197 -7.43 5.89 0.20
CA GLU A 197 -6.24 5.95 1.03
C GLU A 197 -5.05 5.30 0.31
N GLU A 198 -5.25 4.13 -0.29
CA GLU A 198 -4.21 3.44 -1.05
C GLU A 198 -3.71 4.27 -2.23
N ARG A 199 -4.62 4.96 -2.93
CA ARG A 199 -4.27 5.91 -3.99
C ARG A 199 -3.45 7.08 -3.44
N LEU A 200 -3.91 7.72 -2.37
CA LEU A 200 -3.20 8.84 -1.74
C LEU A 200 -1.78 8.44 -1.30
N VAL A 201 -1.63 7.31 -0.59
CA VAL A 201 -0.32 6.82 -0.13
C VAL A 201 0.60 6.54 -1.32
N ARG A 202 0.09 5.91 -2.37
CA ARG A 202 0.85 5.59 -3.58
C ARG A 202 1.33 6.84 -4.31
N ASP A 203 0.44 7.81 -4.53
CA ASP A 203 0.77 9.08 -5.18
C ASP A 203 1.82 9.86 -4.35
N ALA A 204 1.64 9.87 -3.03
CA ALA A 204 2.58 10.51 -2.12
C ALA A 204 3.97 9.84 -2.13
N GLN A 205 4.07 8.51 -2.22
CA GLN A 205 5.35 7.79 -2.27
C GLN A 205 6.21 8.13 -3.49
N VAL A 206 5.58 8.55 -4.59
CA VAL A 206 6.31 9.04 -5.77
C VAL A 206 7.08 10.31 -5.42
N LEU A 207 6.46 11.22 -4.68
CA LEU A 207 6.91 12.59 -4.48
C LEU A 207 7.64 12.84 -3.15
N PHE A 208 7.32 12.06 -2.11
CA PHE A 208 7.75 12.27 -0.73
C PHE A 208 8.37 11.00 -0.13
N ASP A 209 9.18 11.18 0.91
CA ASP A 209 9.48 10.11 1.87
C ASP A 209 8.26 9.97 2.80
N VAL A 210 7.63 8.80 2.77
CA VAL A 210 6.31 8.58 3.41
C VAL A 210 6.47 7.71 4.64
N GLU A 211 5.96 8.20 5.77
CA GLU A 211 5.97 7.52 7.05
C GLU A 211 4.53 7.41 7.58
N LEU A 212 4.14 6.20 7.98
CA LEU A 212 2.87 5.96 8.64
C LEU A 212 3.07 6.09 10.14
N VAL A 213 2.29 6.97 10.76
CA VAL A 213 2.36 7.27 12.19
C VAL A 213 1.12 6.66 12.85
N ASP A 214 1.35 5.67 13.71
CA ASP A 214 0.30 4.97 14.45
C ASP A 214 0.19 5.48 15.90
N ASP A 215 -0.95 5.20 16.53
CA ASP A 215 -1.26 5.63 17.89
C ASP A 215 -0.76 4.63 18.97
N THR A 216 0.19 3.76 18.62
CA THR A 216 0.55 2.58 19.43
C THR A 216 1.35 2.87 20.70
N LYS A 217 1.81 4.12 20.89
CA LYS A 217 2.63 4.51 22.04
C LYS A 217 2.13 5.82 22.65
N ARG A 218 1.49 5.73 23.82
CA ARG A 218 1.26 6.87 24.73
C ARG A 218 2.20 6.75 25.93
N ASP A 219 3.00 7.77 26.17
CA ASP A 219 3.80 7.85 27.37
C ASP A 219 2.95 8.45 28.50
N LEU A 220 2.50 7.58 29.41
CA LEU A 220 1.74 7.95 30.60
C LEU A 220 2.60 8.07 31.85
N LEU A 221 3.92 7.90 31.75
CA LEU A 221 4.81 7.98 32.91
C LEU A 221 4.76 9.39 33.52
N GLN A 222 4.73 10.41 32.68
CA GLN A 222 4.55 11.81 33.08
C GLN A 222 3.20 12.02 33.78
N LEU A 223 2.14 11.32 33.34
CA LEU A 223 0.78 11.44 33.86
C LEU A 223 0.58 10.82 35.23
N ARG A 224 1.19 9.65 35.46
CA ARG A 224 1.12 8.94 36.75
C ARG A 224 1.67 9.77 37.91
N ASN A 225 2.64 10.65 37.62
CA ASN A 225 3.26 11.49 38.63
C ASN A 225 2.40 12.71 39.01
N GLU A 226 1.53 13.20 38.13
CA GLU A 226 0.78 14.44 38.34
C GLU A 226 -0.66 14.24 38.84
N LEU A 227 -1.32 13.14 38.47
CA LEU A 227 -2.76 12.99 38.69
C LEU A 227 -3.14 12.20 39.96
N HIS A 228 -2.21 11.45 40.56
CA HIS A 228 -2.46 10.63 41.76
C HIS A 228 -3.77 9.81 41.71
N MET A 229 -4.11 9.23 40.55
CA MET A 229 -5.31 8.42 40.35
C MET A 229 -5.00 6.92 40.24
N PRO A 230 -6.00 6.05 40.49
CA PRO A 230 -5.93 4.64 40.11
C PRO A 230 -5.55 4.44 38.63
N ASP A 231 -4.83 3.35 38.34
CA ASP A 231 -4.25 3.07 37.01
C ASP A 231 -5.32 2.91 35.92
N ASP A 232 -6.42 2.21 36.23
CA ASP A 232 -7.54 2.00 35.33
C ASP A 232 -8.22 3.33 34.94
N LEU A 233 -8.41 4.24 35.89
CA LEU A 233 -8.97 5.57 35.63
C LEU A 233 -8.02 6.44 34.82
N THR A 234 -6.71 6.33 35.06
CA THR A 234 -5.67 7.01 34.26
C THR A 234 -5.78 6.62 32.79
N TRP A 235 -5.91 5.32 32.49
CA TRP A 235 -6.09 4.84 31.11
C TRP A 235 -7.44 5.25 30.49
N VAL A 236 -8.52 5.23 31.27
CA VAL A 236 -9.83 5.71 30.80
C VAL A 236 -9.78 7.18 30.39
N LEU A 237 -9.05 8.00 31.15
CA LEU A 237 -8.92 9.43 30.91
C LEU A 237 -7.89 9.76 29.80
N ALA A 238 -6.84 8.96 29.67
CA ALA A 238 -5.85 9.10 28.60
C ALA A 238 -6.37 8.66 27.22
N SER A 239 -7.48 7.91 27.17
CA SER A 239 -8.14 7.55 25.91
C SER A 239 -8.78 8.77 25.25
N GLU A 240 -8.63 8.91 23.94
CA GLU A 240 -9.38 9.89 23.13
C GLU A 240 -10.75 9.35 22.68
N GLY A 241 -11.10 8.11 23.00
CA GLY A 241 -12.43 7.55 22.66
C GLY A 241 -12.66 7.36 21.16
N ARG A 242 -11.58 7.27 20.37
CA ARG A 242 -11.60 7.02 18.93
C ARG A 242 -12.35 5.71 18.62
N ARG A 243 -13.12 5.72 17.53
CA ARG A 243 -13.96 4.56 17.13
C ARG A 243 -13.10 3.39 16.64
N TYR A 244 -11.98 3.72 16.00
CA TYR A 244 -10.93 2.84 15.52
C TYR A 244 -9.59 3.58 15.77
N PRO A 245 -8.45 2.88 15.86
CA PRO A 245 -7.16 3.56 15.93
C PRO A 245 -6.97 4.36 14.64
N MET A 246 -6.83 5.66 14.80
CA MET A 246 -6.63 6.58 13.68
C MET A 246 -5.16 6.52 13.28
N ARG A 247 -4.90 6.69 11.99
CA ARG A 247 -3.56 6.68 11.43
C ARG A 247 -3.27 8.01 10.78
N TRP A 248 -2.01 8.40 10.86
CA TRP A 248 -1.50 9.63 10.30
C TRP A 248 -0.46 9.31 9.23
N LEU A 249 -0.46 10.08 8.15
CA LEU A 249 0.52 9.98 7.07
C LEU A 249 1.44 11.20 7.13
N HIS A 250 2.71 10.98 7.37
CA HIS A 250 3.74 12.01 7.38
C HIS A 250 4.52 11.97 6.06
N LEU A 251 4.45 13.06 5.30
CA LEU A 251 5.14 13.22 4.02
C LEU A 251 6.29 14.21 4.19
N LYS A 252 7.52 13.72 4.07
CA LYS A 252 8.74 14.54 4.06
C LYS A 252 9.18 14.78 2.63
N PRO A 253 9.57 16.01 2.25
CA PRO A 253 10.06 16.28 0.90
C PRO A 253 11.36 15.49 0.68
N LYS A 254 11.42 14.72 -0.42
CA LYS A 254 12.64 14.00 -0.79
C LYS A 254 13.79 15.00 -0.92
N LYS A 255 14.92 14.73 -0.28
CA LYS A 255 16.12 15.57 -0.44
C LYS A 255 16.43 15.68 -1.92
N LYS A 256 16.46 16.91 -2.46
CA LYS A 256 16.99 17.15 -3.81
C LYS A 256 18.34 16.44 -3.89
N PRO A 257 18.60 15.59 -4.89
CA PRO A 257 19.94 15.06 -5.07
C PRO A 257 20.84 16.28 -5.24
N LYS A 258 21.75 16.51 -4.29
CA LYS A 258 22.86 17.45 -4.48
C LYS A 258 23.50 17.04 -5.79
N ASN A 259 23.69 17.99 -6.72
CA ASN A 259 24.39 17.81 -7.99
C ASN A 259 25.52 16.78 -7.85
N ALA A 260 25.20 15.52 -8.11
CA ALA A 260 26.16 14.47 -8.30
C ALA A 260 26.37 14.51 -9.79
N ALA A 261 27.55 15.00 -10.20
CA ALA A 261 28.11 14.59 -11.47
C ALA A 261 27.79 13.10 -11.65
N LEU A 262 27.25 12.75 -12.83
CA LEU A 262 27.07 11.37 -13.27
C LEU A 262 28.21 10.52 -12.68
N PRO A 263 27.92 9.51 -11.86
CA PRO A 263 28.99 8.72 -11.26
C PRO A 263 29.87 8.21 -12.40
N LYS A 264 31.12 8.69 -12.40
CA LYS A 264 32.17 8.14 -13.26
C LYS A 264 32.17 6.64 -13.04
N LYS A 265 32.08 5.91 -14.15
CA LYS A 265 32.19 4.45 -14.26
C LYS A 265 33.02 3.87 -13.11
N ARG A 266 32.35 3.27 -12.11
CA ARG A 266 32.90 2.08 -11.48
C ARG A 266 32.50 0.93 -12.38
N SER A 267 33.50 0.47 -13.13
CA SER A 267 33.49 -0.77 -13.87
C SER A 267 33.33 -1.93 -12.89
N GLU A 268 32.10 -2.22 -12.52
CA GLU A 268 31.66 -3.57 -12.19
C GLU A 268 30.58 -3.90 -13.22
N GLN A 269 30.80 -4.98 -13.96
CA GLN A 269 30.02 -5.39 -15.13
C GLN A 269 28.51 -5.31 -14.83
N LYS A 270 27.79 -4.40 -15.50
CA LYS A 270 26.32 -4.50 -15.60
C LYS A 270 26.02 -5.83 -16.28
N LYS A 271 25.56 -6.83 -15.52
CA LYS A 271 24.79 -7.92 -16.11
C LYS A 271 23.40 -7.37 -16.37
N ASP A 272 22.99 -7.32 -17.62
CA ASP A 272 21.60 -7.04 -17.98
C ASP A 272 20.70 -8.07 -17.28
N GLN A 273 19.62 -7.61 -16.64
CA GLN A 273 18.66 -8.50 -15.98
C GLN A 273 18.06 -9.43 -17.04
N LYS A 274 18.11 -10.73 -16.79
CA LYS A 274 17.55 -11.74 -17.69
C LYS A 274 16.13 -12.12 -17.27
N PHE A 275 15.29 -12.41 -18.25
CA PHE A 275 13.92 -12.86 -18.08
C PHE A 275 13.76 -14.25 -18.69
N GLY A 276 12.88 -15.08 -18.11
CA GLY A 276 12.63 -16.43 -18.59
C GLY A 276 11.18 -16.85 -18.45
N THR A 277 10.76 -17.78 -19.30
CA THR A 277 9.42 -18.37 -19.28
C THR A 277 9.49 -19.86 -19.63
N LEU A 278 8.41 -20.62 -19.42
CA LEU A 278 8.33 -22.03 -19.80
C LEU A 278 7.14 -22.24 -20.72
N TRP A 279 7.38 -22.89 -21.85
CA TRP A 279 6.34 -23.35 -22.73
C TRP A 279 6.31 -24.88 -22.76
N MET A 280 5.12 -25.47 -22.63
CA MET A 280 4.93 -26.92 -22.62
C MET A 280 3.68 -27.29 -23.41
N GLY A 281 3.88 -28.02 -24.50
CA GLY A 281 2.80 -28.58 -25.32
C GLY A 281 2.60 -27.83 -26.62
N GLY A 282 3.15 -28.39 -27.70
CA GLY A 282 2.92 -27.93 -29.07
C GLY A 282 3.40 -26.50 -29.32
N GLU A 283 2.83 -25.87 -30.35
CA GLU A 283 3.20 -24.52 -30.78
C GLU A 283 2.48 -23.44 -29.95
N PRO A 284 3.16 -22.33 -29.60
CA PRO A 284 2.54 -21.18 -28.94
C PRO A 284 1.37 -20.62 -29.76
N GLY A 285 0.25 -20.36 -29.08
CA GLY A 285 -0.93 -19.76 -29.68
C GLY A 285 -0.68 -18.30 -30.10
N LYS A 286 -1.66 -17.71 -30.79
CA LYS A 286 -1.59 -16.30 -31.21
C LYS A 286 -1.42 -15.35 -30.00
N LEU A 287 -2.11 -15.64 -28.89
CA LEU A 287 -1.98 -14.88 -27.63
C LEU A 287 -0.55 -14.89 -27.10
N GLU A 288 0.05 -16.08 -26.97
CA GLU A 288 1.39 -16.21 -26.42
C GLU A 288 2.44 -15.54 -27.31
N ARG A 289 2.29 -15.64 -28.63
CA ARG A 289 3.17 -14.95 -29.58
C ARG A 289 3.04 -13.43 -29.47
N SER A 290 1.84 -12.89 -29.33
CA SER A 290 1.63 -11.46 -29.02
C SER A 290 2.33 -11.04 -27.72
N CYS A 291 2.19 -11.83 -26.66
CA CYS A 291 2.79 -11.51 -25.37
C CYS A 291 4.33 -11.54 -25.46
N LEU A 292 4.91 -12.56 -26.10
CA LEU A 292 6.36 -12.64 -26.34
C LEU A 292 6.88 -11.47 -27.21
N ASN A 293 6.12 -11.05 -28.24
CA ASN A 293 6.46 -9.85 -29.02
C ASN A 293 6.43 -8.59 -28.14
N SER A 294 5.39 -8.39 -27.34
CA SER A 294 5.32 -7.23 -26.43
C SER A 294 6.51 -7.20 -25.44
N MET A 295 6.93 -8.37 -24.92
CA MET A 295 8.11 -8.46 -24.06
C MET A 295 9.37 -8.03 -24.80
N LYS A 296 9.54 -8.42 -26.07
CA LYS A 296 10.68 -8.02 -26.90
C LYS A 296 10.66 -6.51 -27.19
N ASP A 297 9.53 -5.98 -27.60
CA ASP A 297 9.35 -4.57 -27.97
C ASP A 297 9.67 -3.63 -26.80
N PHE A 298 9.42 -4.08 -25.57
CA PHE A 298 9.75 -3.36 -24.34
C PHE A 298 11.09 -3.78 -23.69
N GLY A 299 11.92 -4.56 -24.38
CA GLY A 299 13.31 -4.83 -23.99
C GLY A 299 13.50 -5.90 -22.90
N TYR A 300 12.50 -6.75 -22.66
CA TYR A 300 12.60 -7.88 -21.72
C TYR A 300 13.35 -9.07 -22.33
N ASN A 301 13.20 -9.31 -23.63
CA ASN A 301 13.88 -10.38 -24.37
C ASN A 301 13.92 -11.73 -23.62
N PRO A 302 12.76 -12.34 -23.32
CA PRO A 302 12.69 -13.52 -22.47
C PRO A 302 13.29 -14.75 -23.17
N ILE A 303 13.99 -15.58 -22.39
CA ILE A 303 14.40 -16.92 -22.81
C ILE A 303 13.21 -17.88 -22.61
N VAL A 304 12.83 -18.61 -23.66
CA VAL A 304 11.76 -19.61 -23.58
C VAL A 304 12.34 -20.99 -23.28
N PHE A 305 12.05 -21.53 -22.11
CA PHE A 305 12.42 -22.91 -21.78
C PHE A 305 11.36 -23.88 -22.29
N SER A 306 11.76 -25.05 -22.78
CA SER A 306 10.85 -26.17 -23.10
C SER A 306 11.56 -27.51 -23.05
N TYR A 307 10.80 -28.57 -22.76
CA TYR A 307 11.28 -29.95 -22.79
C TYR A 307 11.31 -30.54 -24.21
N GLU A 308 10.54 -29.94 -25.13
CA GLU A 308 10.40 -30.33 -26.53
C GLU A 308 10.77 -29.16 -27.45
N PRO A 309 11.24 -29.40 -28.69
CA PRO A 309 11.47 -28.34 -29.66
C PRO A 309 10.18 -27.54 -29.93
N ILE A 310 10.28 -26.21 -29.92
CA ILE A 310 9.16 -25.31 -30.18
C ILE A 310 9.24 -24.79 -31.63
N ARG A 311 8.12 -24.84 -32.35
CA ARG A 311 7.98 -24.19 -33.66
C ARG A 311 7.19 -22.89 -33.52
N ASN A 312 7.34 -21.99 -34.49
CA ASN A 312 6.60 -20.71 -34.56
C ASN A 312 6.83 -19.77 -33.36
N LEU A 313 8.01 -19.80 -32.74
CA LEU A 313 8.41 -18.71 -31.84
C LEU A 313 8.60 -17.41 -32.63
N PRO A 314 8.30 -16.23 -32.03
CA PRO A 314 8.57 -14.97 -32.68
C PRO A 314 10.06 -14.79 -33.01
N GLU A 315 10.35 -14.09 -34.10
CA GLU A 315 11.73 -13.84 -34.51
C GLU A 315 12.53 -13.13 -33.41
N GLY A 316 13.73 -13.63 -33.14
CA GLY A 316 14.63 -13.14 -32.08
C GLY A 316 14.38 -13.71 -30.69
N VAL A 317 13.35 -14.56 -30.50
CA VAL A 317 13.11 -15.26 -29.24
C VAL A 317 13.93 -16.56 -29.20
N GLU A 318 14.88 -16.62 -28.28
CA GLU A 318 15.67 -17.82 -28.05
C GLU A 318 14.90 -18.85 -27.22
N TYR A 319 15.20 -20.13 -27.44
CA TYR A 319 14.72 -21.20 -26.56
C TYR A 319 15.86 -22.06 -26.05
N PHE A 320 15.68 -22.59 -24.84
CA PHE A 320 16.62 -23.47 -24.16
C PHE A 320 15.92 -24.71 -23.63
N ASP A 321 16.70 -25.77 -23.47
CA ASP A 321 16.20 -27.02 -22.91
C ASP A 321 15.84 -26.83 -21.43
N ALA A 322 14.58 -27.09 -21.08
CA ALA A 322 14.09 -26.96 -19.71
C ALA A 322 14.81 -27.92 -18.74
N ARG A 323 15.38 -29.02 -19.23
CA ARG A 323 16.12 -30.00 -18.41
C ARG A 323 17.37 -29.40 -17.76
N GLU A 324 17.93 -28.34 -18.34
CA GLU A 324 19.06 -27.59 -17.74
C GLU A 324 18.68 -26.89 -16.42
N ILE A 325 17.40 -26.56 -16.24
CA ILE A 325 16.89 -25.92 -15.03
C ILE A 325 16.28 -26.94 -14.08
N TYR A 326 15.43 -27.83 -14.62
CA TYR A 326 14.72 -28.83 -13.84
C TYR A 326 14.40 -30.03 -14.73
N GLU A 327 14.96 -31.20 -14.41
CA GLU A 327 14.71 -32.45 -15.12
C GLU A 327 13.89 -33.40 -14.23
N PRO A 328 12.55 -33.39 -14.36
CA PRO A 328 11.72 -34.31 -13.59
C PRO A 328 11.75 -35.71 -14.21
N GLY A 329 11.49 -36.76 -13.43
CA GLY A 329 11.22 -38.09 -13.99
C GLY A 329 9.95 -38.14 -14.89
N ARG A 330 9.00 -37.21 -14.70
CA ARG A 330 7.83 -36.98 -15.57
C ARG A 330 7.25 -35.58 -15.36
N VAL A 331 6.68 -34.97 -16.41
CA VAL A 331 5.95 -33.70 -16.28
C VAL A 331 4.74 -33.88 -15.34
N ILE A 332 4.68 -33.06 -14.29
CA ILE A 332 3.62 -33.15 -13.27
C ILE A 332 2.38 -32.42 -13.78
N ARG A 333 1.32 -33.16 -14.13
CA ARG A 333 0.05 -32.60 -14.59
C ARG A 333 -1.03 -32.70 -13.51
N HIS A 334 -1.89 -31.68 -13.45
CA HIS A 334 -3.10 -31.69 -12.63
C HIS A 334 -4.05 -32.81 -13.11
N VAL A 335 -4.49 -33.69 -12.21
CA VAL A 335 -5.31 -34.88 -12.47
C VAL A 335 -6.68 -34.54 -13.04
N ARG A 336 -7.29 -33.41 -12.64
CA ARG A 336 -8.64 -33.02 -13.12
C ARG A 336 -8.60 -32.25 -14.44
N HIS A 337 -7.61 -31.37 -14.61
CA HIS A 337 -7.56 -30.44 -15.74
C HIS A 337 -6.46 -30.77 -16.76
N LYS A 338 -5.63 -31.80 -16.50
CA LYS A 338 -4.42 -32.17 -17.26
C LYS A 338 -3.41 -31.03 -17.49
N SER A 339 -3.60 -29.91 -16.78
CA SER A 339 -2.80 -28.70 -16.88
C SER A 339 -1.41 -28.91 -16.26
N PRO A 340 -0.34 -28.43 -16.91
CA PRO A 340 1.02 -28.50 -16.36
C PRO A 340 1.33 -27.33 -15.41
N ALA A 341 0.34 -26.57 -14.92
CA ALA A 341 0.55 -25.40 -14.07
C ALA A 341 1.38 -25.68 -12.80
N ILE A 342 1.18 -26.85 -12.18
CA ILE A 342 1.98 -27.30 -11.02
C ILE A 342 3.45 -27.46 -11.41
N HIS A 343 3.71 -28.04 -12.59
CA HIS A 343 5.05 -28.20 -13.12
C HIS A 343 5.73 -26.85 -13.36
N ALA A 344 4.99 -25.90 -13.93
CA ALA A 344 5.47 -24.53 -14.14
C ALA A 344 5.76 -23.80 -12.82
N ASP A 345 4.95 -24.01 -11.78
CA ASP A 345 5.21 -23.47 -10.43
C ASP A 345 6.57 -23.96 -9.89
N ILE A 346 6.85 -25.25 -9.96
CA ILE A 346 8.11 -25.83 -9.46
C ILE A 346 9.28 -25.36 -10.32
N PHE A 347 9.13 -25.42 -11.64
CA PHE A 347 10.16 -24.96 -12.57
C PHE A 347 10.54 -23.50 -12.31
N ARG A 348 9.58 -22.59 -12.08
CA ARG A 348 9.91 -21.18 -11.84
C ARG A 348 10.71 -20.98 -10.56
N TYR A 349 10.46 -21.76 -9.52
CA TYR A 349 11.27 -21.70 -8.29
C TYR A 349 12.71 -22.13 -8.56
N HIS A 350 12.92 -23.22 -9.30
CA HIS A 350 14.26 -23.63 -9.72
C HIS A 350 14.94 -22.63 -10.65
N LEU A 351 14.21 -22.05 -11.61
CA LEU A 351 14.75 -21.04 -12.52
C LEU A 351 15.29 -19.84 -11.74
N VAL A 352 14.45 -19.22 -10.92
CA VAL A 352 14.84 -18.02 -10.15
C VAL A 352 15.98 -18.35 -9.18
N SER A 353 15.90 -19.49 -8.48
CA SER A 353 16.93 -19.90 -7.52
C SER A 353 18.29 -20.18 -8.17
N LYS A 354 18.33 -20.90 -9.30
CA LYS A 354 19.58 -21.30 -9.96
C LYS A 354 20.21 -20.18 -10.80
N THR A 355 19.41 -19.27 -11.34
CA THR A 355 19.87 -18.33 -12.38
C THR A 355 19.76 -16.85 -11.99
N GLY A 356 18.90 -16.51 -11.02
CA GLY A 356 18.54 -15.12 -10.72
C GLY A 356 17.74 -14.41 -11.83
N MET A 357 17.24 -15.16 -12.82
CA MET A 357 16.30 -14.63 -13.82
C MET A 357 14.98 -14.21 -13.16
N ILE A 358 14.24 -13.31 -13.80
CA ILE A 358 12.85 -13.00 -13.46
C ILE A 358 11.95 -13.83 -14.37
N TRP A 359 11.02 -14.55 -13.76
CA TRP A 359 10.01 -15.31 -14.48
C TRP A 359 8.87 -14.41 -14.97
N LEU A 360 8.41 -14.65 -16.20
CA LEU A 360 7.19 -14.10 -16.78
C LEU A 360 6.35 -15.24 -17.39
N ASP A 361 5.06 -15.34 -17.06
CA ASP A 361 4.14 -16.25 -17.74
C ASP A 361 3.99 -15.83 -19.23
N THR A 362 3.77 -16.81 -20.12
CA THR A 362 3.68 -16.57 -21.57
C THR A 362 2.44 -15.76 -22.00
N ASP A 363 1.52 -15.46 -21.09
CA ASP A 363 0.32 -14.65 -21.29
C ASP A 363 0.40 -13.28 -20.56
N MET A 364 1.63 -12.84 -20.25
CA MET A 364 1.93 -11.49 -19.79
C MET A 364 2.15 -10.54 -20.98
N TYR A 365 1.23 -9.60 -21.18
CA TYR A 365 1.36 -8.56 -22.21
C TYR A 365 2.01 -7.30 -21.63
N MET A 366 3.23 -6.98 -22.06
CA MET A 366 4.01 -5.87 -21.50
C MET A 366 3.68 -4.56 -22.19
N VAL A 367 3.64 -3.47 -21.41
CA VAL A 367 3.30 -2.12 -21.89
C VAL A 367 4.29 -1.05 -21.40
N ALA A 368 5.39 -1.46 -20.77
CA ALA A 368 6.42 -0.59 -20.23
C ALA A 368 7.79 -1.25 -20.35
N SER A 369 8.86 -0.46 -20.54
CA SER A 369 10.21 -0.99 -20.73
C SER A 369 10.72 -1.80 -19.52
N ALA A 370 11.54 -2.81 -19.78
CA ALA A 370 12.23 -3.58 -18.75
C ALA A 370 13.08 -2.68 -17.84
N GLU A 371 13.73 -1.65 -18.40
CA GLU A 371 14.45 -0.64 -17.63
C GLU A 371 13.53 0.07 -16.63
N ARG A 372 12.30 0.43 -17.03
CA ARG A 372 11.33 1.08 -16.15
C ARG A 372 10.89 0.14 -15.03
N LEU A 373 10.65 -1.14 -15.33
CA LEU A 373 10.35 -2.14 -14.30
C LEU A 373 11.51 -2.28 -13.31
N MET A 374 12.74 -2.46 -13.80
CA MET A 374 13.93 -2.63 -12.96
C MET A 374 14.30 -1.37 -12.16
N ALA A 375 13.83 -0.20 -12.57
CA ALA A 375 13.98 1.05 -11.84
C ALA A 375 12.97 1.23 -10.68
N SER A 376 11.94 0.37 -10.59
CA SER A 376 10.97 0.40 -9.48
C SER A 376 11.63 0.13 -8.13
N ALA A 377 10.99 0.58 -7.04
CA ALA A 377 11.54 0.42 -5.69
C ALA A 377 11.66 -1.06 -5.29
N GLU A 378 10.64 -1.85 -5.63
CA GLU A 378 10.55 -3.28 -5.41
C GLU A 378 11.65 -4.03 -6.18
N SER A 379 11.80 -3.74 -7.49
CA SER A 379 12.81 -4.40 -8.31
C SER A 379 14.24 -3.99 -7.93
N ARG A 380 14.45 -2.75 -7.44
CA ARG A 380 15.72 -2.33 -6.84
C ARG A 380 16.03 -3.06 -5.53
N ALA A 381 15.00 -3.46 -4.78
CA ALA A 381 15.15 -4.36 -3.64
C ALA A 381 15.34 -5.83 -4.07
N GLY A 382 15.28 -6.12 -5.37
CA GLY A 382 15.44 -7.45 -5.96
C GLY A 382 14.13 -8.24 -6.12
N PHE A 383 12.98 -7.64 -5.81
CA PHE A 383 11.68 -8.30 -5.84
C PHE A 383 10.87 -7.88 -7.07
N CYS A 384 10.33 -8.87 -7.78
CA CYS A 384 9.45 -8.68 -8.93
C CYS A 384 8.29 -9.68 -8.80
N VAL A 385 7.33 -9.34 -7.94
CA VAL A 385 6.10 -10.10 -7.68
C VAL A 385 4.96 -9.11 -7.47
N GLY A 386 3.70 -9.50 -7.70
CA GLY A 386 2.58 -8.57 -7.61
C GLY A 386 1.31 -9.14 -6.99
N CYS A 387 0.55 -8.28 -6.35
CA CYS A 387 -0.76 -8.58 -5.76
C CYS A 387 -1.81 -8.76 -6.86
N VAL A 388 -2.75 -9.68 -6.72
CA VAL A 388 -3.97 -9.68 -7.55
C VAL A 388 -5.08 -8.88 -6.89
N LEU A 389 -5.97 -8.31 -7.70
CA LEU A 389 -7.23 -7.77 -7.22
C LEU A 389 -8.04 -8.88 -6.52
N PRO A 390 -8.71 -8.60 -5.38
CA PRO A 390 -9.61 -9.55 -4.77
C PRO A 390 -10.79 -9.81 -5.71
N ASP A 391 -10.90 -11.03 -6.20
CA ASP A 391 -12.13 -11.55 -6.79
C ASP A 391 -13.20 -11.55 -5.67
N LEU A 392 -14.01 -10.50 -5.53
CA LEU A 392 -15.03 -10.45 -4.49
C LEU A 392 -16.20 -11.40 -4.83
N PRO A 393 -16.45 -12.38 -3.95
CA PRO A 393 -17.79 -12.57 -3.43
C PRO A 393 -17.82 -12.27 -1.93
N ARG A 394 -18.96 -11.72 -1.49
CA ARG A 394 -19.26 -11.40 -0.09
C ARG A 394 -18.88 -12.61 0.79
N HIS A 395 -18.11 -12.35 1.85
CA HIS A 395 -17.76 -13.25 2.97
C HIS A 395 -16.34 -13.84 3.07
N GLN A 396 -15.35 -13.41 2.28
CA GLN A 396 -13.94 -13.70 2.63
C GLN A 396 -13.08 -12.44 2.62
N THR A 397 -13.01 -11.79 3.78
CA THR A 397 -11.93 -10.88 4.15
C THR A 397 -10.67 -11.71 4.41
N TYR A 398 -9.90 -12.00 3.36
CA TYR A 398 -8.51 -12.42 3.51
C TYR A 398 -7.72 -11.87 2.32
N HIS A 399 -6.85 -10.90 2.62
CA HIS A 399 -5.60 -10.51 1.95
C HIS A 399 -5.53 -10.58 0.42
N SER A 400 -5.09 -9.49 -0.22
CA SER A 400 -4.65 -9.53 -1.62
C SER A 400 -3.59 -10.63 -1.79
N LEU A 401 -3.93 -11.65 -2.59
CA LEU A 401 -3.06 -12.77 -2.92
C LEU A 401 -1.90 -12.26 -3.78
N VAL A 402 -0.68 -12.73 -3.57
CA VAL A 402 0.44 -12.49 -4.50
C VAL A 402 0.42 -13.58 -5.54
N ASN A 403 0.32 -13.20 -6.81
CA ASN A 403 0.39 -14.13 -7.92
C ASN A 403 1.82 -14.22 -8.44
N ASN A 404 2.15 -15.37 -9.04
CA ASN A 404 3.47 -15.75 -9.48
C ASN A 404 3.60 -15.83 -11.01
N ALA A 405 2.67 -15.21 -11.75
CA ALA A 405 2.80 -15.01 -13.19
C ALA A 405 3.98 -14.08 -13.53
N VAL A 406 4.30 -13.15 -12.64
CA VAL A 406 5.59 -12.46 -12.58
C VAL A 406 6.27 -12.86 -11.28
N PHE A 407 7.46 -13.44 -11.36
CA PHE A 407 8.16 -13.98 -10.20
C PHE A 407 9.67 -13.78 -10.28
N GLY A 408 10.16 -12.84 -9.49
CA GLY A 408 11.58 -12.62 -9.21
C GLY A 408 11.77 -12.35 -7.73
N LEU A 409 12.66 -13.10 -7.10
CA LEU A 409 13.07 -12.90 -5.72
C LEU A 409 14.60 -12.91 -5.68
N PRO A 410 15.24 -12.08 -4.84
CA PRO A 410 16.69 -12.08 -4.76
C PRO A 410 17.22 -13.37 -4.11
N ALA A 411 18.46 -13.76 -4.41
CA ALA A 411 19.06 -14.98 -3.88
C ALA A 411 19.08 -15.07 -2.33
N HIS A 412 19.07 -13.92 -1.64
CA HIS A 412 19.00 -13.84 -0.18
C HIS A 412 17.57 -13.82 0.38
N SER A 413 16.54 -13.99 -0.47
CA SER A 413 15.14 -14.01 -0.05
C SER A 413 14.86 -15.24 0.80
N LYS A 414 14.30 -14.99 1.98
CA LYS A 414 13.82 -16.05 2.86
C LYS A 414 12.63 -16.78 2.25
N SER A 415 11.77 -16.07 1.51
CA SER A 415 10.64 -16.68 0.80
C SER A 415 11.10 -17.64 -0.30
N LEU A 416 12.13 -17.26 -1.07
CA LEU A 416 12.70 -18.13 -2.10
C LEU A 416 13.31 -19.40 -1.50
N ALA A 417 14.06 -19.25 -0.39
CA ALA A 417 14.60 -20.39 0.34
C ALA A 417 13.49 -21.32 0.85
N LEU A 418 12.45 -20.76 1.48
CA LEU A 418 11.28 -21.52 1.95
C LEU A 418 10.59 -22.28 0.81
N LEU A 419 10.34 -21.63 -0.33
CA LEU A 419 9.72 -22.27 -1.50
C LEU A 419 10.61 -23.38 -2.07
N GLY A 420 11.93 -23.16 -2.12
CA GLY A 420 12.90 -24.18 -2.53
C GLY A 420 12.87 -25.41 -1.63
N GLU A 421 12.90 -25.22 -0.30
CA GLU A 421 12.84 -26.31 0.68
C GLU A 421 11.54 -27.12 0.61
N VAL A 422 10.41 -26.46 0.32
CA VAL A 422 9.09 -27.11 0.22
C VAL A 422 9.00 -27.96 -1.04
N PHE A 423 9.53 -27.46 -2.16
CA PHE A 423 9.34 -28.06 -3.47
C PHE A 423 10.56 -28.84 -3.98
N GLU A 424 11.48 -29.24 -3.09
CA GLU A 424 12.63 -30.09 -3.39
C GLU A 424 12.20 -31.58 -3.55
N GLU A 425 12.68 -32.22 -4.61
CA GLU A 425 12.18 -33.51 -5.14
C GLU A 425 12.20 -34.65 -4.10
N ASP A 426 13.22 -34.71 -3.23
CA ASP A 426 13.41 -35.78 -2.24
C ASP A 426 12.58 -35.64 -0.95
N ARG A 427 12.13 -34.43 -0.60
CA ARG A 427 11.30 -34.20 0.61
C ARG A 427 9.81 -34.36 0.35
N LEU A 428 9.37 -34.16 -0.88
CA LEU A 428 7.97 -34.30 -1.28
C LEU A 428 7.49 -35.76 -1.33
N ALA A 429 8.42 -36.71 -1.49
CA ALA A 429 8.13 -38.15 -1.54
C ALA A 429 8.34 -38.88 -0.20
N SER A 430 9.06 -38.30 0.75
CA SER A 430 9.41 -38.92 2.03
C SER A 430 8.54 -38.41 3.17
N GLU A 431 8.29 -39.20 4.22
CA GLU A 431 7.50 -38.74 5.39
C GLU A 431 8.18 -37.62 6.21
N ALA A 432 9.41 -37.24 5.86
CA ALA A 432 10.25 -36.26 6.53
C ALA A 432 9.74 -34.81 6.45
N TRP A 433 8.74 -34.51 5.61
CA TRP A 433 8.12 -33.17 5.53
C TRP A 433 7.26 -32.81 6.76
N LYS A 434 6.89 -33.79 7.60
CA LYS A 434 6.01 -33.59 8.77
C LYS A 434 6.66 -32.78 9.90
N ASP A 435 7.99 -32.74 9.98
CA ASP A 435 8.72 -32.24 11.16
C ASP A 435 9.34 -30.84 11.00
N SER A 436 9.21 -30.18 9.83
CA SER A 436 9.78 -28.84 9.63
C SER A 436 8.85 -27.71 10.13
N PRO A 437 9.31 -26.83 11.05
CA PRO A 437 8.52 -25.70 11.53
C PRO A 437 8.16 -24.66 10.45
N ALA A 438 9.04 -24.49 9.46
CA ALA A 438 8.79 -23.68 8.27
C ALA A 438 7.69 -24.30 7.39
N LEU A 439 7.68 -25.64 7.31
CA LEU A 439 6.62 -26.37 6.63
C LEU A 439 5.31 -26.32 7.40
N LEU A 440 5.23 -26.24 8.73
CA LEU A 440 3.93 -26.18 9.46
C LEU A 440 2.98 -25.05 8.98
N GLY A 441 3.52 -23.89 8.59
CA GLY A 441 2.73 -22.77 8.06
C GLY A 441 2.25 -22.96 6.61
N LEU A 442 3.09 -23.54 5.74
CA LEU A 442 2.70 -23.96 4.38
C LEU A 442 1.88 -25.26 4.38
N ASN A 443 2.10 -26.11 5.37
CA ASN A 443 1.43 -27.38 5.65
C ASN A 443 -0.03 -27.11 5.96
N ALA A 444 -0.43 -26.01 6.60
CA ALA A 444 -1.87 -25.72 6.68
C ALA A 444 -2.56 -25.59 5.30
N VAL A 445 -1.84 -25.16 4.25
CA VAL A 445 -2.34 -25.09 2.86
C VAL A 445 -2.29 -26.46 2.16
N VAL A 446 -1.27 -27.28 2.47
CA VAL A 446 -1.04 -28.62 1.89
C VAL A 446 -1.81 -29.73 2.65
N GLU A 447 -1.80 -29.74 3.98
CA GLU A 447 -2.54 -30.62 4.91
C GLU A 447 -4.05 -30.47 4.84
N ALA A 448 -4.58 -29.30 4.46
CA ALA A 448 -6.00 -29.19 4.10
C ALA A 448 -6.39 -30.09 2.89
N GLN A 449 -5.42 -30.79 2.30
CA GLN A 449 -5.56 -31.64 1.11
C GLN A 449 -4.95 -33.04 1.29
N ARG A 450 -4.81 -33.48 2.55
CA ARG A 450 -4.06 -34.62 3.15
C ARG A 450 -4.05 -36.01 2.49
N GLU A 451 -4.61 -36.26 1.30
CA GLU A 451 -4.69 -37.64 0.75
C GLU A 451 -4.52 -37.73 -0.79
N LYS A 452 -3.85 -36.77 -1.42
CA LYS A 452 -3.92 -36.59 -2.87
C LYS A 452 -2.50 -36.43 -3.48
N PRO A 453 -2.06 -37.30 -4.42
CA PRO A 453 -0.83 -37.07 -5.20
C PRO A 453 -0.83 -35.66 -5.79
N PHE A 454 0.31 -35.00 -5.99
CA PHE A 454 0.42 -33.57 -6.36
C PHE A 454 -0.56 -33.09 -7.43
N GLY A 455 -0.81 -33.90 -8.48
CA GLY A 455 -1.80 -33.55 -9.51
C GLY A 455 -3.25 -33.42 -8.99
N ARG A 456 -3.59 -33.86 -7.79
CA ARG A 456 -4.90 -33.73 -7.17
C ARG A 456 -5.01 -32.55 -6.19
N LEU A 457 -3.96 -31.73 -6.03
CA LEU A 457 -3.99 -30.52 -5.21
C LEU A 457 -5.01 -29.48 -5.77
N ARG A 458 -5.57 -28.63 -4.91
CA ARG A 458 -6.44 -27.50 -5.31
C ARG A 458 -5.63 -26.52 -6.16
N TRP A 459 -6.27 -25.95 -7.18
CA TRP A 459 -5.66 -24.94 -8.05
C TRP A 459 -5.01 -23.80 -7.25
N GLY A 460 -3.80 -23.41 -7.64
CA GLY A 460 -3.02 -22.33 -7.03
C GLY A 460 -2.34 -22.67 -5.69
N SER A 461 -2.38 -23.93 -5.23
CA SER A 461 -1.76 -24.34 -3.95
C SER A 461 -0.23 -24.28 -4.00
N THR A 462 0.37 -24.67 -5.12
CA THR A 462 1.81 -24.66 -5.38
C THR A 462 2.32 -23.32 -5.89
N GLY A 463 1.39 -22.45 -6.32
CA GLY A 463 1.69 -21.17 -6.92
C GLY A 463 1.33 -19.99 -6.02
N PRO A 464 0.31 -19.18 -6.36
CA PRO A 464 0.00 -17.96 -5.62
C PRO A 464 -0.21 -18.13 -4.11
N ARG A 465 -0.80 -19.25 -3.66
CA ARG A 465 -1.01 -19.49 -2.22
C ARG A 465 0.29 -19.79 -1.50
N ALA A 466 1.14 -20.67 -2.05
CA ALA A 466 2.45 -20.97 -1.49
C ALA A 466 3.33 -19.71 -1.43
N LEU A 467 3.38 -18.95 -2.52
CA LEU A 467 4.12 -17.70 -2.59
C LEU A 467 3.63 -16.68 -1.55
N THR A 468 2.31 -16.46 -1.48
CA THR A 468 1.72 -15.52 -0.51
C THR A 468 2.06 -15.91 0.92
N THR A 469 1.95 -17.20 1.26
CA THR A 469 2.31 -17.69 2.60
C THR A 469 3.80 -17.47 2.90
N ALA A 470 4.69 -17.83 1.96
CA ALA A 470 6.13 -17.65 2.13
C ALA A 470 6.50 -16.17 2.35
N LEU A 471 5.94 -15.26 1.56
CA LEU A 471 6.14 -13.81 1.67
C LEU A 471 5.60 -13.23 3.00
N ASN A 472 4.48 -13.75 3.50
CA ASN A 472 3.92 -13.32 4.77
C ASN A 472 4.78 -13.80 5.94
N MET A 473 5.22 -15.06 5.93
CA MET A 473 6.04 -15.65 6.99
C MET A 473 7.42 -15.00 7.09
N SER A 474 8.01 -14.62 5.96
CA SER A 474 9.30 -13.95 5.90
C SER A 474 9.25 -12.44 6.19
N GLY A 475 8.05 -11.83 6.13
CA GLY A 475 7.87 -10.38 6.15
C GLY A 475 8.28 -9.69 4.85
N GLU A 476 8.52 -10.44 3.77
CA GLU A 476 8.92 -9.92 2.45
C GLU A 476 7.73 -9.50 1.59
N ARG A 477 6.49 -9.75 2.04
CA ARG A 477 5.24 -9.33 1.38
C ARG A 477 5.19 -7.85 1.01
N LYS A 478 5.85 -7.00 1.81
CA LYS A 478 5.97 -5.55 1.63
C LYS A 478 6.70 -5.12 0.34
N TYR A 479 7.41 -6.04 -0.32
CA TYR A 479 8.12 -5.78 -1.57
C TYR A 479 7.35 -6.23 -2.82
N ALA A 480 6.09 -6.67 -2.68
CA ALA A 480 5.27 -7.01 -3.82
C ALA A 480 4.58 -5.76 -4.37
N HIS A 481 4.65 -5.60 -5.69
CA HIS A 481 3.91 -4.58 -6.41
C HIS A 481 2.40 -4.71 -6.16
N ASP A 482 1.68 -3.60 -6.23
CA ASP A 482 0.23 -3.62 -6.19
C ASP A 482 -0.38 -4.23 -7.47
N SER A 483 -1.69 -4.41 -7.50
CA SER A 483 -2.35 -5.07 -8.61
C SER A 483 -2.28 -4.32 -9.93
N THR A 484 -2.16 -2.99 -9.94
CA THR A 484 -2.10 -2.23 -11.19
C THR A 484 -0.80 -2.47 -11.98
N ALA A 485 0.23 -3.04 -11.34
CA ALA A 485 1.51 -3.33 -11.97
C ALA A 485 1.44 -4.42 -13.04
N PHE A 486 0.71 -5.50 -12.74
CA PHE A 486 0.61 -6.71 -13.58
C PHE A 486 -0.79 -7.32 -13.65
N TYR A 487 -1.65 -7.07 -12.65
CA TYR A 487 -2.89 -7.80 -12.39
C TYR A 487 -4.11 -6.87 -12.28
N TYR A 488 -4.11 -5.80 -13.07
CA TYR A 488 -5.20 -4.81 -13.07
C TYR A 488 -6.50 -5.39 -13.65
N ILE A 489 -6.37 -6.35 -14.56
CA ILE A 489 -7.51 -7.05 -15.18
C ILE A 489 -7.64 -8.39 -14.45
N SER A 490 -8.79 -8.64 -13.82
CA SER A 490 -9.11 -9.96 -13.26
C SER A 490 -9.53 -10.95 -14.34
N SER A 491 -9.48 -12.25 -14.05
CA SER A 491 -9.90 -13.28 -15.01
C SER A 491 -11.37 -13.12 -15.45
N ARG A 492 -12.21 -12.50 -14.61
CA ARG A 492 -13.64 -12.25 -14.89
C ARG A 492 -13.86 -11.07 -15.84
N GLU A 493 -12.90 -10.17 -15.93
CA GLU A 493 -12.95 -8.98 -16.77
C GLU A 493 -12.37 -9.23 -18.16
N ILE A 494 -11.74 -10.39 -18.39
CA ILE A 494 -11.20 -10.76 -19.70
C ILE A 494 -12.22 -10.66 -20.84
N PRO A 495 -13.49 -11.11 -20.69
CA PRO A 495 -14.50 -10.90 -21.72
C PRO A 495 -14.75 -9.42 -22.08
N ALA A 496 -14.49 -8.48 -21.18
CA ALA A 496 -14.67 -7.05 -21.46
C ALA A 496 -13.65 -6.53 -22.50
N LEU A 497 -12.46 -7.13 -22.60
CA LEU A 497 -11.45 -6.77 -23.61
C LEU A 497 -11.91 -7.00 -25.05
N PHE A 498 -12.93 -7.84 -25.22
CA PHE A 498 -13.51 -8.18 -26.52
C PHE A 498 -14.67 -7.24 -26.92
N GLN A 499 -15.11 -6.35 -26.02
CA GLN A 499 -16.18 -5.39 -26.31
C GLN A 499 -15.70 -4.28 -27.24
N ALA A 500 -16.54 -3.92 -28.22
CA ALA A 500 -16.24 -2.88 -29.20
C ALA A 500 -15.91 -1.54 -28.52
N GLY A 501 -14.85 -0.89 -29.00
CA GLY A 501 -14.40 0.41 -28.49
C GLY A 501 -13.52 0.37 -27.24
N THR A 502 -13.35 -0.79 -26.60
CA THR A 502 -12.42 -0.96 -25.47
C THR A 502 -10.98 -0.82 -25.95
N ARG A 503 -10.15 -0.04 -25.25
CA ARG A 503 -8.72 0.12 -25.56
C ARG A 503 -7.87 -0.24 -24.36
N LEU A 504 -6.79 -0.99 -24.59
CA LEU A 504 -5.87 -1.38 -23.52
C LEU A 504 -5.16 -0.16 -22.91
N SER A 505 -4.93 0.89 -23.70
CA SER A 505 -4.34 2.16 -23.25
C SER A 505 -5.12 2.82 -22.11
N ASP A 506 -6.43 2.63 -22.08
CA ASP A 506 -7.32 3.26 -21.08
C ASP A 506 -7.16 2.61 -19.70
N LEU A 507 -6.51 1.43 -19.65
CA LEU A 507 -6.23 0.66 -18.45
C LEU A 507 -4.79 0.86 -17.95
N VAL A 508 -3.94 1.59 -18.70
CA VAL A 508 -2.53 1.81 -18.34
C VAL A 508 -2.40 2.94 -17.33
N THR A 509 -1.74 2.67 -16.20
CA THR A 509 -1.39 3.68 -15.19
C THR A 509 0.15 3.88 -15.13
N PRO A 510 0.65 4.91 -14.42
CA PRO A 510 2.09 5.12 -14.22
C PRO A 510 2.81 3.96 -13.51
N THR A 511 2.08 3.07 -12.85
CA THR A 511 2.64 1.86 -12.20
C THR A 511 2.41 0.59 -13.01
N THR A 512 1.64 0.63 -14.10
CA THR A 512 1.42 -0.52 -14.98
C THR A 512 2.67 -0.83 -15.80
N PHE A 513 3.17 -2.06 -15.67
CA PHE A 513 4.27 -2.60 -16.47
C PHE A 513 3.79 -3.62 -17.50
N GLY A 514 2.75 -4.38 -17.17
CA GLY A 514 2.10 -5.33 -18.07
C GLY A 514 0.73 -5.76 -17.57
N PHE A 515 0.06 -6.60 -18.34
CA PHE A 515 -1.23 -7.19 -18.01
C PHE A 515 -1.14 -8.71 -18.10
N HIS A 516 -1.49 -9.40 -17.01
CA HIS A 516 -1.73 -10.83 -17.01
C HIS A 516 -3.08 -11.12 -17.68
N LEU A 517 -3.06 -11.77 -18.84
CA LEU A 517 -4.26 -11.97 -19.66
C LEU A 517 -5.03 -13.26 -19.33
N TRP A 518 -4.62 -14.03 -18.32
CA TRP A 518 -5.30 -15.24 -17.87
C TRP A 518 -5.62 -16.18 -19.06
N GLY A 519 -4.59 -16.68 -19.75
CA GLY A 519 -4.70 -17.16 -21.13
C GLY A 519 -5.77 -18.22 -21.39
N ARG A 520 -6.15 -19.02 -20.40
CA ARG A 520 -7.32 -19.92 -20.50
C ARG A 520 -8.61 -19.14 -20.75
N ASP A 521 -8.87 -18.13 -19.92
CA ASP A 521 -10.10 -17.35 -19.94
C ASP A 521 -10.11 -16.43 -21.18
N PHE A 522 -8.94 -15.93 -21.61
CA PHE A 522 -8.79 -15.18 -22.87
C PHE A 522 -9.10 -16.04 -24.09
N ARG A 523 -8.56 -17.26 -24.15
CA ARG A 523 -8.87 -18.19 -25.25
C ARG A 523 -10.35 -18.58 -25.28
N SER A 524 -10.97 -18.73 -24.10
CA SER A 524 -12.41 -19.00 -24.02
C SER A 524 -13.22 -17.84 -24.60
N ALA A 525 -12.92 -16.60 -24.20
CA ALA A 525 -13.60 -15.41 -24.71
C ALA A 525 -13.34 -15.17 -26.21
N LEU A 526 -12.13 -15.48 -26.69
CA LEU A 526 -11.77 -15.39 -28.11
C LEU A 526 -12.61 -16.35 -28.97
N ALA A 527 -12.92 -17.54 -28.47
CA ALA A 527 -13.75 -18.52 -29.20
C ALA A 527 -15.22 -18.06 -29.34
N GLU A 528 -15.67 -17.15 -28.47
CA GLU A 528 -17.02 -16.59 -28.45
C GLU A 528 -17.13 -15.22 -29.17
N LEU A 529 -16.01 -14.69 -29.67
CA LEU A 529 -15.95 -13.37 -30.29
C LEU A 529 -16.77 -13.30 -31.59
N ASP A 530 -17.70 -12.34 -31.66
CA ASP A 530 -18.40 -12.01 -32.91
C ASP A 530 -17.38 -11.52 -33.97
N PRO A 531 -17.31 -12.20 -35.14
CA PRO A 531 -16.41 -11.81 -36.23
C PRO A 531 -16.58 -10.36 -36.70
N ASN A 532 -17.76 -9.77 -36.48
CA ASN A 532 -18.10 -8.41 -36.92
C ASN A 532 -17.61 -7.30 -35.99
N VAL A 533 -17.08 -7.61 -34.80
CA VAL A 533 -16.49 -6.59 -33.92
C VAL A 533 -15.19 -6.09 -34.53
N GLN A 534 -15.19 -4.89 -35.11
CA GLN A 534 -14.05 -4.41 -35.90
C GLN A 534 -12.88 -3.86 -35.07
N GLN A 535 -13.11 -3.32 -33.87
CA GLN A 535 -12.05 -2.75 -33.03
C GLN A 535 -12.30 -2.95 -31.53
N CYS A 536 -11.40 -3.68 -30.86
CA CYS A 536 -11.38 -3.89 -29.42
C CYS A 536 -9.96 -4.25 -28.93
N ALA A 537 -9.69 -4.03 -27.64
CA ALA A 537 -8.38 -4.26 -27.03
C ALA A 537 -7.82 -5.68 -27.26
N ALA A 538 -8.68 -6.71 -27.25
CA ALA A 538 -8.26 -8.08 -27.51
C ALA A 538 -7.74 -8.28 -28.95
N ARG A 539 -8.33 -7.59 -29.95
CA ARG A 539 -7.82 -7.62 -31.33
C ARG A 539 -6.51 -6.86 -31.44
N ASP A 540 -6.38 -5.69 -30.82
CA ASP A 540 -5.13 -4.92 -30.81
C ASP A 540 -3.97 -5.76 -30.23
N ILE A 541 -4.22 -6.47 -29.12
CA ILE A 541 -3.27 -7.42 -28.53
C ILE A 541 -2.91 -8.51 -29.55
N LEU A 542 -3.90 -9.15 -30.18
CA LEU A 542 -3.65 -10.25 -31.11
C LEU A 542 -2.99 -9.80 -32.42
N GLU A 543 -3.21 -8.58 -32.88
CA GLU A 543 -2.62 -8.04 -34.10
C GLU A 543 -1.14 -7.71 -33.95
N SER A 544 -0.65 -7.49 -32.72
CA SER A 544 0.80 -7.41 -32.41
C SER A 544 1.57 -8.73 -32.63
N ALA A 545 0.89 -9.85 -32.89
CA ALA A 545 1.52 -11.14 -33.17
C ALA A 545 2.05 -11.30 -34.61
N VAL A 546 1.71 -10.38 -35.51
CA VAL A 546 1.95 -10.51 -36.97
C VAL A 546 3.29 -9.92 -37.38
#